data_AF-A0A7S3FAY7-F1
#
_entry.id   AF-A0A7S3FAY7-F1
#
_cell.length_a   1.000
_cell.length_b   1.000
_cell.length_c   1.000
_cell.angle_alpha   90.00
_cell.angle_beta   90.00
_cell.angle_gamma   90.00
#
_symmetry.space_group_name_H-M   'P 1'
#
loop_
_entity.id
_entity.type
_entity.pdbx_description
1 polymer ?
#
loop_
_entity_poly.entity_id
_entity_poly.type
_entity_poly.pdbx_seq_one_letter_code
_entity_poly.pdbx_strand_id
1 'polypeptide(L)'
;FVALLCFSMSLQYTMVLGDSFSSIFTAAGLPRLISSRRGAIALVTVFTTLPLSLLPNLDMLKYTSFLGIGGLLYTAAFMLARVGAYAPGTALHAAAAIPPSFSTAPFVLSSMLQPKVFVLVSILATAFCAHFLAPQFFSQLSAEIDGSSKMPRFNLLSAGGFGLSAVLSAVFQAAGFLTFG
;
A
#
# COMPACT_ATOMS: atom_id res chain seq x y z
N PHE A 1 -8.54 -8.13 20.66
CA PHE A 1 -8.20 -6.93 19.86
C PHE A 1 -7.25 -7.25 18.71
N VAL A 2 -6.02 -7.71 18.96
CA VAL A 2 -5.04 -8.03 17.89
C VAL A 2 -5.59 -9.02 16.85
N ALA A 3 -6.24 -10.11 17.28
CA ALA A 3 -6.84 -11.08 16.37
C ALA A 3 -7.90 -10.46 15.42
N LEU A 4 -8.70 -9.50 15.90
CA LEU A 4 -9.69 -8.80 15.08
C LEU A 4 -9.02 -7.86 14.07
N LEU A 5 -7.94 -7.17 14.48
CA LEU A 5 -7.16 -6.34 13.55
C LEU A 5 -6.52 -7.18 12.47
N CYS A 6 -5.86 -8.28 12.85
CA CYS A 6 -5.25 -9.21 11.89
C CYS A 6 -6.28 -9.77 10.93
N PHE A 7 -7.43 -10.25 11.42
CA PHE A 7 -8.51 -10.77 10.58
C PHE A 7 -9.03 -9.72 9.59
N SER A 8 -9.31 -8.50 10.06
CA SER A 8 -9.78 -7.40 9.21
C SER A 8 -8.74 -7.02 8.13
N MET A 9 -7.45 -6.93 8.50
CA MET A 9 -6.39 -6.66 7.53
C MET A 9 -6.24 -7.79 6.52
N SER A 10 -6.28 -9.06 6.95
CA SER A 10 -6.23 -10.21 6.04
C SER A 10 -7.38 -10.19 5.04
N LEU A 11 -8.58 -9.83 5.46
CA LEU A 11 -9.73 -9.64 4.55
C LEU A 11 -9.48 -8.51 3.55
N GLN A 12 -8.99 -7.36 4.02
CA GLN A 12 -8.72 -6.20 3.17
C GLN A 12 -7.66 -6.52 2.11
N TYR A 13 -6.54 -7.15 2.49
CA TYR A 13 -5.53 -7.60 1.54
C TYR A 13 -6.08 -8.61 0.54
N THR A 14 -6.91 -9.56 0.99
CA THR A 14 -7.52 -10.56 0.09
C THR A 14 -8.44 -9.91 -0.94
N MET A 15 -9.20 -8.88 -0.56
CA MET A 15 -10.03 -8.13 -1.52
C MET A 15 -9.17 -7.44 -2.57
N VAL A 16 -8.13 -6.71 -2.16
CA VAL A 16 -7.23 -5.99 -3.07
C VAL A 16 -6.51 -6.94 -4.02
N LEU A 17 -6.04 -8.09 -3.52
CA LEU A 17 -5.45 -9.14 -4.37
C LEU A 17 -6.46 -9.67 -5.37
N GLY A 18 -7.70 -9.96 -4.94
CA GLY A 18 -8.77 -10.42 -5.82
C GLY A 18 -9.06 -9.47 -6.97
N ASP A 19 -9.16 -8.17 -6.67
CA ASP A 19 -9.46 -7.13 -7.67
C ASP A 19 -8.27 -6.91 -8.63
N SER A 20 -7.04 -6.96 -8.11
CA SER A 20 -5.81 -6.84 -8.90
C SER A 20 -5.63 -8.02 -9.85
N PHE A 21 -5.70 -9.26 -9.34
CA PHE A 21 -5.53 -10.47 -10.15
C PHE A 21 -6.68 -10.69 -11.13
N SER A 22 -7.92 -10.33 -10.78
CA SER A 22 -9.05 -10.35 -11.72
C SER A 22 -8.78 -9.46 -12.94
N SER A 23 -8.23 -8.26 -12.72
CA SER A 23 -7.86 -7.34 -13.80
C SER A 23 -6.70 -7.88 -14.64
N ILE A 24 -5.68 -8.47 -14.00
CA ILE A 24 -4.53 -9.10 -14.68
C ILE A 24 -4.99 -10.29 -15.54
N PHE A 25 -5.83 -11.17 -15.00
CA PHE A 25 -6.33 -12.35 -15.71
C PHE A 25 -7.23 -11.95 -16.89
N THR A 26 -8.03 -10.91 -16.72
CA THR A 26 -8.81 -10.33 -17.82
C THR A 26 -7.90 -9.78 -18.91
N ALA A 27 -6.85 -9.04 -18.55
CA ALA A 27 -5.86 -8.53 -19.49
C ALA A 27 -5.07 -9.64 -20.21
N ALA A 28 -4.85 -10.78 -19.54
CA ALA A 28 -4.21 -11.96 -20.12
C ALA A 28 -5.15 -12.81 -21.00
N GLY A 29 -6.43 -12.43 -21.14
CA GLY A 29 -7.41 -13.15 -21.95
C GLY A 29 -7.90 -14.47 -21.34
N LEU A 30 -7.78 -14.64 -20.03
CA LEU A 30 -8.21 -15.87 -19.35
C LEU A 30 -9.74 -16.00 -19.27
N PRO A 31 -10.27 -17.24 -19.18
CA PRO A 31 -11.70 -17.50 -19.10
C PRO A 31 -12.38 -16.75 -17.95
N ARG A 32 -13.61 -16.28 -18.16
CA ARG A 32 -14.40 -15.48 -17.20
C ARG A 32 -14.55 -16.13 -15.82
N LEU A 33 -14.50 -17.46 -15.74
CA LEU A 33 -14.58 -18.19 -14.47
C LEU A 33 -13.38 -17.88 -13.57
N ILE A 34 -12.17 -17.85 -14.14
CA ILE A 34 -10.91 -17.55 -13.46
C ILE A 34 -10.72 -16.03 -13.32
N SER A 35 -11.05 -15.27 -14.37
CA SER A 35 -10.93 -13.82 -14.40
C SER A 35 -11.96 -13.11 -13.52
N SER A 36 -12.98 -13.81 -13.01
CA SER A 36 -13.91 -13.26 -12.02
C SER A 36 -13.23 -13.02 -10.67
N ARG A 37 -13.66 -11.98 -9.93
CA ARG A 37 -13.17 -11.68 -8.57
C ARG A 37 -13.14 -12.91 -7.66
N ARG A 38 -14.21 -13.72 -7.69
CA ARG A 38 -14.32 -14.94 -6.86
C ARG A 38 -13.30 -16.00 -7.27
N GLY A 39 -13.12 -16.21 -8.58
CA GLY A 39 -12.14 -17.14 -9.13
C GLY A 39 -10.71 -16.72 -8.79
N ALA A 40 -10.39 -15.43 -8.96
CA ALA A 40 -9.09 -14.88 -8.61
C ALA A 40 -8.77 -15.03 -7.11
N ILE A 41 -9.73 -14.70 -6.23
CA ILE A 41 -9.56 -14.88 -4.77
C ILE A 41 -9.34 -16.35 -4.42
N ALA A 42 -10.13 -17.26 -4.99
CA ALA A 42 -10.00 -18.69 -4.71
C ALA A 42 -8.63 -19.22 -5.17
N LEU A 43 -8.19 -18.85 -6.37
CA LEU A 43 -6.92 -19.28 -6.94
C LEU A 43 -5.74 -18.74 -6.11
N VAL A 44 -5.69 -17.44 -5.85
CA VAL A 44 -4.63 -16.83 -5.04
C VAL A 44 -4.62 -17.40 -3.62
N THR A 45 -5.81 -17.68 -3.06
CA THR A 45 -5.88 -18.27 -1.72
C THR A 45 -5.29 -19.68 -1.70
N VAL A 46 -5.72 -20.54 -2.61
CA VAL A 46 -5.30 -21.95 -2.65
C VAL A 46 -3.83 -22.09 -3.01
N PHE A 47 -3.32 -21.31 -3.97
CA PHE A 47 -1.97 -21.47 -4.49
C PHE A 47 -0.92 -20.56 -3.82
N THR A 48 -1.34 -19.51 -3.12
CA THR A 48 -0.40 -18.55 -2.52
C THR A 48 -0.60 -18.40 -1.02
N THR A 49 -1.76 -17.92 -0.54
CA THR A 49 -1.88 -17.59 0.90
C THR A 49 -2.00 -18.81 1.80
N LEU A 50 -2.70 -19.86 1.37
CA LEU A 50 -2.82 -21.12 2.13
C LEU A 50 -1.48 -21.81 2.34
N PRO A 51 -0.66 -22.11 1.30
CA PRO A 51 0.64 -22.74 1.53
C PRO A 51 1.55 -21.86 2.39
N LEU A 52 1.50 -20.53 2.23
CA LEU A 52 2.27 -19.60 3.06
C LEU A 52 1.84 -19.63 4.53
N SER A 53 0.54 -19.80 4.79
CA SER A 53 -0.02 -19.87 6.15
C SER A 53 0.30 -21.18 6.87
N LEU A 54 0.62 -22.24 6.12
CA LEU A 54 0.99 -23.55 6.63
C LEU A 54 2.51 -23.74 6.78
N LEU A 55 3.32 -22.72 6.41
CA LEU A 55 4.77 -22.79 6.58
C LEU A 55 5.14 -22.74 8.06
N PRO A 56 6.00 -23.66 8.53
CA PRO A 56 6.44 -23.67 9.93
C PRO A 56 7.34 -22.47 10.26
N ASN A 57 8.10 -21.98 9.28
CA ASN A 57 9.06 -20.89 9.45
C ASN A 57 8.88 -19.85 8.34
N LEU A 58 8.84 -18.57 8.69
CA LEU A 58 8.71 -17.45 7.75
C LEU A 58 10.06 -16.89 7.29
N ASP A 59 11.15 -17.63 7.48
CA ASP A 59 12.49 -17.12 7.22
C ASP A 59 12.77 -16.82 5.75
N MET A 60 12.18 -17.57 4.82
CA MET A 60 12.28 -17.28 3.39
C MET A 60 11.53 -16.01 2.97
N LEU A 61 10.57 -15.56 3.80
CA LEU A 61 9.74 -14.41 3.49
C LEU A 61 10.55 -13.10 3.45
N LYS A 62 11.71 -13.07 4.10
CA LYS A 62 12.66 -11.95 4.06
C LYS A 62 13.02 -11.56 2.62
N TYR A 63 13.26 -12.55 1.76
CA TYR A 63 13.62 -12.31 0.36
C TYR A 63 12.43 -11.81 -0.45
N THR A 64 11.24 -12.36 -0.21
CA THR A 64 10.01 -11.87 -0.86
C THR A 64 9.62 -10.47 -0.38
N SER A 65 9.99 -10.07 0.84
CA SER A 65 9.78 -8.70 1.33
C SER A 65 10.60 -7.69 0.52
N PHE A 66 11.85 -8.01 0.15
CA PHE A 66 12.62 -7.15 -0.75
C PHE A 66 11.99 -7.04 -2.14
N LEU A 67 11.45 -8.13 -2.67
CA LEU A 67 10.69 -8.11 -3.92
C LEU A 67 9.45 -7.22 -3.80
N GLY A 68 8.73 -7.28 -2.67
CA GLY A 68 7.58 -6.42 -2.39
C GLY A 68 7.94 -4.94 -2.35
N ILE A 69 9.07 -4.58 -1.71
CA ILE A 69 9.60 -3.21 -1.73
C ILE A 69 9.95 -2.78 -3.16
N GLY A 70 10.61 -3.64 -3.93
CA GLY A 70 10.93 -3.38 -5.34
C GLY A 70 9.67 -3.15 -6.18
N GLY A 71 8.63 -3.95 -5.99
CA GLY A 71 7.32 -3.78 -6.62
C GLY A 71 6.66 -2.46 -6.25
N LEU A 72 6.69 -2.07 -4.97
CA LEU A 72 6.18 -0.78 -4.51
C LEU A 72 6.90 0.39 -5.18
N LEU A 73 8.24 0.37 -5.21
CA LEU A 73 9.04 1.40 -5.86
C LEU A 73 8.81 1.46 -7.37
N TYR A 74 8.69 0.31 -8.03
CA TYR A 74 8.32 0.23 -9.44
C TYR A 74 6.95 0.86 -9.69
N THR A 75 5.94 0.53 -8.88
CA THR A 75 4.60 1.13 -9.01
C THR A 75 4.66 2.63 -8.78
N ALA A 76 5.45 3.13 -7.82
CA ALA A 76 5.62 4.57 -7.60
C ALA A 76 6.22 5.27 -8.83
N ALA A 77 7.31 4.72 -9.36
CA ALA A 77 7.97 5.25 -10.55
C ALA A 77 7.06 5.21 -11.78
N PHE A 78 6.34 4.10 -11.97
CA PHE A 78 5.39 3.94 -13.08
C PHE A 78 4.23 4.94 -12.99
N MET A 79 3.66 5.13 -11.80
CA MET A 79 2.60 6.13 -11.56
C MET A 79 3.09 7.54 -11.88
N LEU A 80 4.30 7.90 -11.44
CA LEU A 80 4.89 9.21 -11.75
C LEU A 80 5.15 9.41 -13.25
N ALA A 81 5.75 8.42 -13.91
CA ALA A 81 6.00 8.47 -15.36
C ALA A 81 4.69 8.61 -16.15
N ARG A 82 3.61 8.01 -15.63
CA ARG A 82 2.28 8.03 -16.27
C ARG A 82 1.60 9.39 -16.19
N VAL A 83 1.92 10.26 -15.24
CA VAL A 83 1.32 11.61 -15.13
C VAL A 83 1.47 12.39 -16.44
N GLY A 84 2.64 12.33 -17.09
CA GLY A 84 2.88 13.02 -18.36
C GLY A 84 1.99 12.52 -19.51
N ALA A 85 1.64 11.24 -19.50
CA ALA A 85 0.74 10.65 -20.49
C ALA A 85 -0.69 11.20 -20.39
N TYR A 86 -1.09 11.76 -19.24
CA TYR A 86 -2.41 12.34 -18.98
C TYR A 86 -2.40 13.88 -18.97
N ALA A 87 -1.32 14.50 -19.47
CA ALA A 87 -1.23 15.95 -19.60
C ALA A 87 -2.27 16.51 -20.60
N PRO A 88 -2.69 17.79 -20.44
CA PRO A 88 -3.63 18.42 -21.36
C PRO A 88 -3.18 18.32 -22.82
N GLY A 89 -4.07 17.82 -23.69
CA GLY A 89 -3.79 17.65 -25.12
C GLY A 89 -3.36 16.23 -25.54
N THR A 90 -3.20 15.29 -24.61
CA THR A 90 -2.97 13.88 -24.97
C THR A 90 -4.28 13.11 -25.20
N ALA A 91 -4.23 12.03 -25.97
CA ALA A 91 -5.39 11.15 -26.19
C ALA A 91 -5.92 10.54 -24.88
N LEU A 92 -5.04 10.28 -23.92
CA LEU A 92 -5.41 9.73 -22.61
C LEU A 92 -6.02 10.78 -21.68
N HIS A 93 -5.67 12.06 -21.84
CA HIS A 93 -6.35 13.15 -21.13
C HIS A 93 -7.80 13.31 -21.60
N ALA A 94 -8.04 13.21 -22.91
CA ALA A 94 -9.41 13.25 -23.46
C ALA A 94 -10.25 12.03 -23.06
N ALA A 95 -9.62 10.88 -22.81
CA ALA A 95 -10.26 9.67 -22.33
C ALA A 95 -10.37 9.58 -20.79
N ALA A 96 -9.76 10.50 -20.05
CA ALA A 96 -9.85 10.53 -18.60
C ALA A 96 -11.26 10.93 -18.15
N ALA A 97 -11.84 10.15 -17.23
CA ALA A 97 -13.22 10.35 -16.82
C ALA A 97 -13.46 11.66 -16.05
N ILE A 98 -12.46 12.13 -15.29
CA ILE A 98 -12.53 13.34 -14.46
C ILE A 98 -11.15 14.03 -14.49
N PRO A 99 -11.05 15.31 -14.86
CA PRO A 99 -9.81 16.05 -14.77
C PRO A 99 -9.51 16.47 -13.32
N PRO A 100 -8.22 16.58 -12.92
CA PRO A 100 -7.86 17.07 -11.59
C PRO A 100 -8.37 18.50 -11.37
N SER A 101 -9.09 18.70 -10.27
CA SER A 101 -9.66 20.00 -9.89
C SER A 101 -9.12 20.43 -8.53
N PHE A 102 -8.33 21.50 -8.53
CA PHE A 102 -7.90 22.15 -7.31
C PHE A 102 -8.91 23.22 -6.90
N SER A 103 -9.27 23.23 -5.62
CA SER A 103 -10.11 24.29 -5.06
C SER A 103 -9.38 25.63 -5.18
N THR A 104 -10.03 26.61 -5.81
CA THR A 104 -9.56 28.00 -5.86
C THR A 104 -9.93 28.80 -4.60
N ALA A 105 -10.79 28.24 -3.74
CA ALA A 105 -11.16 28.87 -2.48
C ALA A 105 -9.97 28.89 -1.50
N PRO A 106 -9.81 29.96 -0.71
CA PRO A 106 -8.77 30.03 0.31
C PRO A 106 -8.94 28.90 1.33
N PHE A 107 -7.82 28.39 1.85
CA PHE A 107 -7.85 27.38 2.89
C PHE A 107 -8.53 27.93 4.15
N VAL A 108 -9.70 27.38 4.48
CA VAL A 108 -10.40 27.64 5.74
C VAL A 108 -10.44 26.35 6.54
N LEU A 109 -10.24 26.42 7.86
CA LEU A 109 -10.23 25.25 8.75
C LEU A 109 -11.51 24.39 8.64
N SER A 110 -12.67 25.01 8.35
CA SER A 110 -13.93 24.31 8.07
C SER A 110 -13.86 23.38 6.86
N SER A 111 -12.95 23.61 5.91
CA SER A 111 -12.69 22.73 4.76
C SER A 111 -12.11 21.38 5.18
N MET A 112 -11.51 21.29 6.37
CA MET A 112 -11.03 20.03 6.94
C MET A 112 -12.14 19.20 7.58
N LEU A 113 -13.32 19.77 7.82
CA LEU A 113 -14.47 19.07 8.42
C LEU A 113 -15.35 18.35 7.38
N GLN A 114 -14.84 18.12 6.18
CA GLN A 114 -15.55 17.39 5.15
C GLN A 114 -15.46 15.88 5.38
N PRO A 115 -16.54 15.10 5.14
CA PRO A 115 -16.53 13.64 5.29
C PRO A 115 -15.37 12.93 4.56
N LYS A 116 -14.95 13.46 3.41
CA LYS A 116 -13.82 12.94 2.62
C LYS A 116 -12.50 12.98 3.39
N VAL A 117 -12.27 14.03 4.19
CA VAL A 117 -11.08 14.17 5.03
C VAL A 117 -11.09 13.13 6.14
N PHE A 118 -12.25 12.87 6.76
CA PHE A 118 -12.36 11.82 7.78
C PHE A 118 -12.12 10.42 7.21
N VAL A 119 -12.59 10.14 5.99
CA VAL A 119 -12.27 8.88 5.28
C VAL A 119 -10.76 8.79 5.03
N LEU A 120 -10.14 9.86 4.56
CA LEU A 120 -8.69 9.91 4.35
C LEU A 120 -7.93 9.64 5.66
N VAL A 121 -8.29 10.30 6.75
CA VAL A 121 -7.69 10.10 8.08
C VAL A 121 -7.87 8.66 8.56
N SER A 122 -9.02 8.05 8.34
CA SER A 122 -9.29 6.65 8.70
C SER A 122 -8.38 5.66 7.93
N ILE A 123 -8.21 5.88 6.62
CA ILE A 123 -7.31 5.08 5.79
C ILE A 123 -5.85 5.30 6.22
N LEU A 124 -5.46 6.54 6.51
CA LEU A 124 -4.10 6.89 6.93
C LEU A 124 -3.77 6.27 8.30
N ALA A 125 -4.70 6.32 9.25
CA ALA A 125 -4.54 5.68 10.56
C ALA A 125 -4.30 4.16 10.43
N THR A 126 -4.97 3.53 9.46
CA THR A 126 -4.78 2.11 9.16
C THR A 126 -3.44 1.83 8.49
N ALA A 127 -3.05 2.66 7.50
CA ALA A 127 -1.80 2.52 6.77
C ALA A 127 -0.56 2.66 7.67
N PHE A 128 -0.63 3.51 8.70
CA PHE A 128 0.45 3.74 9.66
C PHE A 128 0.32 2.91 10.95
N CYS A 129 -0.54 1.90 10.96
CA CYS A 129 -0.74 1.00 12.10
C CYS A 129 0.36 -0.09 12.16
N ALA A 130 1.60 0.29 12.48
CA ALA A 130 2.72 -0.65 12.67
C ALA A 130 3.22 -0.75 14.12
N HIS A 131 2.66 0.06 15.02
CA HIS A 131 3.14 0.25 16.39
C HIS A 131 3.16 -1.04 17.23
N PHE A 132 2.26 -2.00 16.96
CA PHE A 132 2.23 -3.26 17.71
C PHE A 132 3.44 -4.16 17.43
N LEU A 133 4.18 -3.92 16.34
CA LEU A 133 5.43 -4.63 16.01
C LEU A 133 6.67 -4.00 16.65
N ALA A 134 6.56 -2.82 17.26
CA ALA A 134 7.67 -2.10 17.87
C ALA A 134 8.48 -2.94 18.88
N PRO A 135 7.86 -3.69 19.82
CA PRO A 135 8.61 -4.51 20.77
C PRO A 135 9.42 -5.62 20.07
N GLN A 136 8.86 -6.21 19.02
CA GLN A 136 9.53 -7.24 18.24
C GLN A 136 10.73 -6.66 17.49
N PHE A 137 10.58 -5.53 16.81
CA PHE A 137 11.69 -4.86 16.14
C PHE A 137 12.80 -4.43 17.11
N PHE A 138 12.44 -3.95 18.30
CA PHE A 138 13.41 -3.61 19.33
C PHE A 138 14.18 -4.84 19.84
N SER A 139 13.49 -5.97 20.03
CA SER A 139 14.12 -7.22 20.49
C SER A 139 15.07 -7.83 19.45
N GLN A 140 14.72 -7.74 18.17
CA GLN A 140 15.50 -8.27 17.04
C GLN A 140 16.68 -7.38 16.66
N LEU A 141 16.73 -6.14 17.16
CA LEU A 141 17.84 -5.24 16.92
C LEU A 141 19.10 -5.78 17.61
N SER A 142 20.18 -5.94 16.83
CA SER A 142 21.47 -6.42 17.35
C SER A 142 21.93 -5.56 18.53
N ALA A 143 22.46 -6.22 19.57
CA ALA A 143 23.12 -5.51 20.66
C ALA A 143 24.29 -4.69 20.11
N GLU A 144 24.54 -3.55 20.73
CA GLU A 144 25.69 -2.74 20.37
C GLU A 144 26.97 -3.42 20.87
N ILE A 145 28.04 -3.33 20.08
CA ILE A 145 29.33 -3.95 20.40
C ILE A 145 29.93 -3.33 21.68
N ASP A 146 29.61 -2.07 21.94
CA ASP A 146 30.12 -1.29 23.07
C ASP A 146 29.20 -1.31 24.32
N GLY A 147 28.11 -2.10 24.30
CA GLY A 147 27.17 -2.20 25.43
C GLY A 147 26.24 -0.98 25.62
N SER A 148 26.23 -0.04 24.68
CA SER A 148 25.35 1.13 24.64
C SER A 148 23.88 0.76 24.39
N SER A 149 22.99 1.69 24.72
CA SER A 149 21.53 1.51 24.59
C SER A 149 21.10 1.34 23.13
N LYS A 150 20.21 0.38 22.86
CA LYS A 150 19.61 0.13 21.53
C LYS A 150 18.68 1.27 21.04
N MET A 151 18.32 2.20 21.92
CA MET A 151 17.30 3.23 21.68
C MET A 151 17.59 4.17 20.49
N PRO A 152 18.81 4.70 20.27
CA PRO A 152 19.07 5.61 19.16
C PRO A 152 18.84 4.95 17.80
N ARG A 153 19.25 3.68 17.65
CA ARG A 153 19.08 2.90 16.42
C ARG A 153 17.62 2.55 16.18
N PHE A 154 16.88 2.20 17.24
CA PHE A 154 15.45 1.96 17.16
C PHE A 154 14.67 3.23 16.77
N ASN A 155 15.04 4.38 17.32
CA ASN A 155 14.45 5.67 16.96
C ASN A 155 14.72 6.03 15.50
N LEU A 156 15.96 5.82 15.04
CA LEU A 156 16.33 6.04 13.63
C LEU A 156 15.54 5.11 12.69
N LEU A 157 15.43 3.83 13.02
CA LEU A 157 14.65 2.85 12.26
C LEU A 157 13.17 3.26 12.19
N SER A 158 12.60 3.64 13.33
CA SER A 158 11.18 4.02 13.42
C SER A 158 10.91 5.33 12.66
N ALA A 159 11.67 6.38 12.94
CA ALA A 159 11.51 7.67 12.27
C ALA A 159 11.77 7.56 10.76
N GLY A 160 12.80 6.82 10.36
CA GLY A 160 13.12 6.57 8.96
C GLY A 160 12.03 5.77 8.23
N GLY A 161 11.53 4.70 8.85
CA GLY A 161 10.47 3.86 8.27
C GLY A 161 9.14 4.59 8.10
N PHE A 162 8.69 5.31 9.13
CA PHE A 162 7.47 6.12 9.06
C PHE A 162 7.63 7.30 8.09
N GLY A 163 8.78 7.99 8.12
CA GLY A 163 9.07 9.10 7.22
C GLY A 163 9.09 8.68 5.75
N LEU A 164 9.79 7.60 5.42
CA LEU A 164 9.81 7.06 4.05
C LEU A 164 8.43 6.62 3.58
N SER A 165 7.66 5.96 4.45
CA SER A 165 6.28 5.54 4.14
C SER A 165 5.36 6.75 3.90
N ALA A 166 5.53 7.84 4.65
CA ALA A 166 4.80 9.08 4.45
C ALA A 166 5.13 9.74 3.10
N VAL A 167 6.42 9.81 2.75
CA VAL A 167 6.86 10.35 1.46
C VAL A 167 6.30 9.52 0.30
N LEU A 168 6.45 8.20 0.33
CA LEU A 168 5.93 7.32 -0.71
C LEU A 168 4.41 7.42 -0.84
N SER A 169 3.68 7.45 0.28
CA SER A 169 2.23 7.61 0.28
C SER A 169 1.81 8.95 -0.32
N ALA A 170 2.52 10.04 -0.03
CA ALA A 170 2.25 11.35 -0.61
C ALA A 170 2.49 11.35 -2.13
N VAL A 171 3.57 10.69 -2.59
CA VAL A 171 3.87 10.52 -4.02
C VAL A 171 2.75 9.77 -4.74
N PHE A 172 2.29 8.64 -4.21
CA PHE A 172 1.20 7.87 -4.81
C PHE A 172 -0.10 8.68 -4.91
N GLN A 173 -0.46 9.38 -3.83
CA GLN A 173 -1.67 10.19 -3.78
C GLN A 173 -1.59 11.36 -4.77
N ALA A 174 -0.47 12.08 -4.81
CA ALA A 174 -0.26 13.19 -5.75
C ALA A 174 -0.28 12.72 -7.20
N ALA A 175 0.45 11.65 -7.54
CA ALA A 175 0.48 11.11 -8.89
C ALA A 175 -0.90 10.57 -9.32
N GLY A 176 -1.62 9.89 -8.41
CA GLY A 176 -2.97 9.41 -8.64
C GLY A 176 -3.96 10.54 -8.91
N PHE A 177 -3.96 11.56 -8.06
CA PHE A 177 -4.80 12.76 -8.21
C PHE A 177 -4.53 13.46 -9.55
N LEU A 178 -3.25 13.69 -9.89
CA LEU A 178 -2.88 14.35 -11.14
C LEU A 178 -3.26 13.54 -12.41
N THR A 179 -3.41 12.22 -12.29
CA THR A 179 -3.76 11.35 -13.42
C THR A 179 -5.26 11.16 -13.58
N PHE A 180 -6.01 11.06 -12.47
CA PHE A 180 -7.42 10.61 -12.48
C PHE A 180 -8.42 11.56 -11.82
N GLY A 181 -7.96 12.67 -11.22
CA GLY A 181 -8.80 13.59 -10.45
C GLY A 181 -9.15 13.08 -9.08
#